data_AF-A0A3M1G735-F1
#
_entry.id   AF-A0A3M1G735-F1
#
_cell.length_a   1.000
_cell.length_b   1.000
_cell.length_c   1.000
_cell.angle_alpha   90.00
_cell.angle_beta   90.00
_cell.angle_gamma   90.00
#
_symmetry.space_group_name_H-M   'P 1'
#
loop_
_entity.id
_entity.type
_entity.pdbx_description
1 polymer ?
#
loop_
_entity_poly.entity_id
_entity_poly.type
_entity_poly.pdbx_seq_one_letter_code
_entity_poly.pdbx_strand_id
1 'polypeptide(L)' 'MSHINVVDYAERLLDAHGAKAEAEAARRATEATDEQESKNWHEVREAIRRLRAERGHFNG' A
#
# COMPACT_ATOMS: atom_id res chain seq x y z
N MET A 1 0.00 -8.28 -10.68
CA MET A 1 -1.08 -7.30 -10.90
C MET A 1 -1.15 -7.01 -12.39
N SER A 2 -2.17 -7.48 -13.12
CA SER A 2 -2.12 -7.37 -14.60
C SER A 2 -2.64 -6.07 -15.18
N HIS A 3 -3.38 -5.21 -14.46
CA HIS A 3 -3.74 -3.86 -14.95
C HIS A 3 -4.18 -2.84 -13.87
N ILE A 4 -4.09 -3.19 -12.58
CA ILE A 4 -4.39 -2.23 -11.50
C ILE A 4 -3.10 -1.50 -11.17
N ASN A 5 -3.10 -0.18 -11.32
CA ASN A 5 -1.98 0.66 -10.90
C ASN A 5 -1.79 0.49 -9.39
N VAL A 6 -0.56 0.24 -8.95
CA VAL A 6 -0.20 0.06 -7.53
C VAL A 6 -0.71 1.23 -6.69
N VAL A 7 -0.73 2.43 -7.26
CA VAL A 7 -1.26 3.65 -6.62
C VAL A 7 -2.77 3.55 -6.39
N ASP A 8 -3.57 3.20 -7.40
CA ASP A 8 -5.02 3.05 -7.27
C ASP A 8 -5.38 1.97 -6.24
N TYR A 9 -4.61 0.88 -6.19
CA TYR A 9 -4.81 -0.16 -5.19
C TYR A 9 -4.46 0.33 -3.79
N ALA A 10 -3.35 1.06 -3.64
CA ALA A 10 -2.93 1.67 -2.38
C ALA A 10 -3.94 2.70 -1.86
N GLU A 11 -4.51 3.52 -2.74
CA GLU A 11 -5.58 4.48 -2.40
C GLU A 11 -6.81 3.76 -1.87
N ARG A 12 -7.31 2.74 -2.59
CA ARG A 12 -8.48 1.97 -2.16
C ARG A 12 -8.24 1.25 -0.84
N LEU A 13 -7.03 0.71 -0.63
CA LEU A 13 -6.66 0.05 0.61
C LEU A 13 -6.59 1.05 1.77
N LEU A 14 -6.00 2.23 1.53
CA LEU A 14 -5.92 3.30 2.51
C LEU A 14 -7.29 3.90 2.84
N ASP A 15 -8.19 4.04 1.88
CA ASP A 15 -9.56 4.50 2.11
C ASP A 15 -10.38 3.46 2.88
N ALA A 16 -10.23 2.17 2.56
CA ALA A 16 -10.97 1.10 3.22
C ALA A 16 -10.48 0.80 4.66
N HIS A 17 -9.17 0.87 4.90
CA HIS A 17 -8.56 0.43 6.16
C HIS A 17 -7.84 1.52 6.95
N GLY A 18 -7.70 2.72 6.40
CA GLY A 18 -7.01 3.84 7.03
C GLY A 18 -5.61 3.47 7.47
N ALA A 19 -5.29 3.73 8.74
CA ALA A 19 -3.99 3.43 9.32
C ALA A 19 -3.58 1.94 9.28
N LYS A 20 -4.54 1.02 9.14
CA LYS A 20 -4.27 -0.43 9.08
C LYS A 20 -3.82 -0.91 7.69
N ALA A 21 -4.01 -0.11 6.64
CA ALA A 21 -3.66 -0.47 5.27
C ALA A 21 -2.16 -0.79 5.11
N GLU A 22 -1.31 0.00 5.77
CA GLU A 22 0.15 -0.20 5.72
C GLU A 22 0.59 -1.49 6.43
N ALA A 23 -0.02 -1.79 7.58
CA ALA A 23 0.27 -3.01 8.34
C ALA A 23 -0.16 -4.26 7.57
N GLU A 24 -1.32 -4.21 6.90
CA GLU A 24 -1.80 -5.29 6.05
C GLU A 24 -0.89 -5.49 4.83
N ALA A 25 -0.46 -4.42 4.17
CA ALA A 25 0.49 -4.51 3.05
C ALA A 25 1.85 -5.08 3.51
N ALA A 26 2.35 -4.66 4.68
CA ALA A 26 3.58 -5.20 5.26
C ALA A 26 3.45 -6.70 5.59
N ARG A 27 2.33 -7.11 6.19
CA ARG A 27 2.06 -8.52 6.51
C ARG A 27 2.00 -9.38 5.24
N ARG A 28 1.31 -8.92 4.21
CA ARG A 28 1.24 -9.64 2.93
C ARG A 28 2.58 -9.72 2.20
N ALA A 29 3.43 -8.70 2.31
CA ALA A 29 4.80 -8.77 1.80
C ALA A 29 5.63 -9.88 2.46
N THR A 30 5.40 -10.13 3.76
CA THR A 30 6.06 -11.21 4.52
C THR A 30 5.43 -12.58 4.32
N GLU A 31 4.11 -12.65 4.09
CA GLU A 31 3.37 -13.89 3.84
C GLU A 31 3.47 -14.33 2.36
N ALA A 32 3.96 -13.46 1.47
CA ALA A 32 4.12 -13.76 0.05
C ALA A 32 5.11 -14.92 -0.17
N THR A 33 4.67 -15.91 -0.93
CA THR A 33 5.49 -17.09 -1.26
C THR A 33 6.34 -16.90 -2.52
N ASP A 34 6.05 -15.84 -3.30
CA ASP A 34 6.75 -15.51 -4.53
C ASP A 34 7.42 -14.13 -4.44
N GLU A 35 8.60 -14.01 -5.04
CA GLU A 35 9.40 -12.78 -5.00
C GLU A 35 8.68 -11.61 -5.70
N GLN A 36 7.97 -11.87 -6.80
CA GLN A 36 7.20 -10.85 -7.50
C GLN A 36 6.01 -10.39 -6.66
N GLU A 37 5.34 -11.31 -5.97
CA GLU A 37 4.25 -10.94 -5.07
C GLU A 37 4.76 -10.10 -3.89
N SER A 38 5.87 -10.49 -3.27
CA SER A 38 6.50 -9.70 -2.21
C SER A 38 6.87 -8.29 -2.69
N LYS A 39 7.49 -8.18 -3.88
CA LYS A 39 7.80 -6.88 -4.51
C LYS A 39 6.56 -6.02 -4.74
N ASN A 40 5.48 -6.61 -5.26
CA ASN A 40 4.22 -5.87 -5.47
C ASN A 40 3.67 -5.33 -4.14
N TRP A 41 3.70 -6.13 -3.06
CA TRP A 41 3.26 -5.67 -1.73
C TRP A 41 4.17 -4.58 -1.14
N HIS A 42 5.48 -4.66 -1.39
CA HIS A 42 6.42 -3.59 -1.05
C HIS A 42 6.10 -2.28 -1.77
N GLU A 43 5.80 -2.32 -3.07
CA GLU A 43 5.40 -1.14 -3.83
C GLU A 43 4.07 -0.54 -3.34
N VAL A 44 3.08 -1.39 -3.04
CA VAL A 44 1.80 -0.97 -2.43
C VAL A 44 2.04 -0.27 -1.09
N ARG A 45 2.91 -0.82 -0.23
CA ARG A 45 3.23 -0.24 1.07
C ARG A 45 3.88 1.14 0.93
N GLU A 46 4.83 1.29 0.01
CA GLU A 46 5.48 2.58 -0.28
C GLU A 46 4.48 3.61 -0.82
N ALA A 47 3.57 3.20 -1.71
CA ALA A 47 2.50 4.06 -2.19
C ALA A 47 1.56 4.53 -1.06
N ILE A 48 1.14 3.62 -0.16
CA ILE A 48 0.33 3.97 1.02
C ILE A 48 1.06 4.99 1.90
N ARG A 49 2.36 4.81 2.12
CA ARG A 49 3.17 5.73 2.94
C ARG A 49 3.22 7.13 2.32
N ARG A 50 3.40 7.23 1.00
CA ARG A 50 3.37 8.51 0.26
C ARG A 50 2.01 9.18 0.34
N LEU A 51 0.93 8.44 0.10
CA LEU A 51 -0.44 8.94 0.18
C LEU A 51 -0.79 9.41 1.60
N ARG A 52 -0.35 8.69 2.64
CA ARG A 52 -0.52 9.12 4.04
C ARG A 52 0.25 10.40 4.33
N ALA A 53 1.48 10.52 3.83
CA ALA A 53 2.27 11.73 3.98
C ALA A 53 1.59 12.92 3.29
N GLU A 54 1.14 12.76 2.04
CA GLU A 54 0.44 13.80 1.28
C GLU A 54 -0.88 14.24 1.94
N ARG A 55 -1.69 13.28 2.38
CA ARG A 55 -2.96 13.55 3.10
C ARG A 55 -2.74 14.17 4.49
N GLY A 56 -1.66 13.78 5.17
CA GLY A 56 -1.27 14.37 6.45
C GLY A 56 -0.67 15.77 6.31
N HIS A 57 0.02 16.07 5.21
CA HIS A 57 0.64 17.36 4.93
C HIS A 57 -0.37 18.47 4.60
N PHE A 58 -1.64 18.12 4.38
CA PHE A 58 -2.76 19.06 4.23
C PHE A 58 -3.46 19.42 5.57
N ASN A 59 -2.90 19.01 6.71
CA ASN A 59 -3.23 19.54 8.03
C ASN A 59 -2.02 20.32 8.58
N GLY A 60 -1.84 21.53 8.07
CA GLY A 60 -0.92 22.55 8.56
C GLY A 60 -1.65 23.88 8.67
#